data_AF-A0A529W2T6-F1
#
_entry.id   AF-A0A529W2T6-F1
#
_cell.length_a   1.000
_cell.length_b   1.000
_cell.length_c   1.000
_cell.angle_alpha   90.00
_cell.angle_beta   90.00
_cell.angle_gamma   90.00
#
_symmetry.space_group_name_H-M   'P 1'
#
loop_
_entity.id
_entity.type
_entity.pdbx_description
1 polymer ?
#
loop_
_entity_poly.entity_id
_entity_poly.type
_entity_poly.pdbx_seq_one_letter_code
_entity_poly.pdbx_strand_id
1 'polypeptide(L)' 'MADADVIIVGAGLAGLVAAAELAEAGKKIIIVDQEPEQSLGGQAFW' A
#
# COMPACT_ATOMS: atom_id res chain seq x y z
N MET A 1 -18.69 3.94 1.04
CA MET A 1 -17.31 4.01 1.56
C MET A 1 -16.81 2.58 1.65
N ALA A 2 -15.57 2.30 1.26
CA ALA A 2 -15.03 0.94 1.40
C ALA A 2 -14.53 0.76 2.84
N ASP A 3 -14.95 -0.32 3.51
CA ASP A 3 -14.45 -0.66 4.85
C ASP A 3 -13.05 -1.28 4.75
N ALA A 4 -12.15 -0.92 5.67
CA ALA A 4 -10.82 -1.51 5.81
C ALA A 4 -10.44 -1.57 7.30
N ASP A 5 -9.65 -2.58 7.67
CA ASP A 5 -9.04 -2.66 9.00
C ASP A 5 -7.87 -1.67 9.12
N VAL A 6 -7.15 -1.43 8.02
CA VAL A 6 -5.98 -0.54 7.96
C VAL A 6 -5.96 0.24 6.65
N ILE A 7 -5.60 1.53 6.73
CA ILE A 7 -5.30 2.37 5.58
C ILE A 7 -3.80 2.67 5.58
N ILE A 8 -3.13 2.41 4.47
CA ILE A 8 -1.72 2.71 4.25
C ILE A 8 -1.62 3.91 3.31
N VAL A 9 -0.87 4.94 3.70
CA VAL A 9 -0.64 6.14 2.88
C VAL A 9 0.76 6.05 2.27
N GLY A 10 0.81 5.93 0.95
CA GLY A 10 2.03 5.74 0.16
C GLY A 10 2.26 4.27 -0.23
N ALA A 11 2.39 4.02 -1.53
CA ALA A 11 2.66 2.75 -2.19
C ALA A 11 4.14 2.62 -2.60
N GLY A 12 5.04 3.20 -1.80
CA GLY A 12 6.47 2.91 -1.85
C GLY A 12 6.81 1.57 -1.20
N LEU A 13 8.08 1.15 -1.27
CA LEU A 13 8.53 -0.16 -0.73
C LEU A 13 8.07 -0.43 0.71
N ALA A 14 8.20 0.54 1.62
CA ALA A 14 7.78 0.36 3.01
C ALA A 14 6.26 0.13 3.14
N GLY A 15 5.45 0.86 2.37
CA GLY A 15 3.99 0.70 2.37
C GLY A 15 3.56 -0.63 1.76
N LEU A 16 4.23 -1.07 0.70
CA LEU A 16 3.96 -2.37 0.06
C LEU A 16 4.37 -3.55 0.96
N VAL A 17 5.49 -3.46 1.67
CA VAL A 17 5.89 -4.47 2.67
C VAL A 17 4.87 -4.51 3.81
N ALA A 18 4.48 -3.36 4.36
CA ALA A 18 3.45 -3.30 5.39
C ALA A 18 2.12 -3.91 4.91
N ALA A 19 1.74 -3.65 3.66
CA ALA A 19 0.56 -4.24 3.06
C ALA A 19 0.66 -5.77 2.94
N ALA A 20 1.82 -6.29 2.53
CA ALA A 20 2.05 -7.74 2.44
C ALA A 20 1.90 -8.43 3.81
N GLU A 21 2.56 -7.90 4.84
CA GLU A 21 2.49 -8.44 6.21
C GLU A 21 1.06 -8.39 6.78
N LEU A 22 0.33 -7.29 6.54
CA LEU A 22 -1.06 -7.15 6.98
C LEU A 22 -2.00 -8.08 6.22
N ALA A 23 -1.77 -8.29 4.93
CA ALA A 23 -2.54 -9.22 4.11
C ALA A 23 -2.32 -10.66 4.60
N GLU A 24 -1.08 -11.05 4.90
CA GLU A 24 -0.74 -12.36 5.45
C GLU A 24 -1.38 -12.57 6.83
N ALA A 25 -1.47 -11.51 7.64
CA ALA A 25 -2.21 -11.49 8.91
C ALA A 25 -3.75 -11.49 8.74
N GLY A 26 -4.28 -11.56 7.52
CA GLY A 26 -5.71 -11.64 7.22
C GLY A 26 -6.46 -10.31 7.37
N LYS A 27 -5.78 -9.16 7.28
CA LYS A 27 -6.40 -7.83 7.36
C LYS A 27 -6.90 -7.35 6.01
N LYS A 28 -8.04 -6.66 6.01
CA LYS A 28 -8.54 -5.93 4.85
C LYS A 28 -7.88 -4.56 4.80
N ILE A 29 -7.22 -4.26 3.70
CA ILE A 29 -6.33 -3.09 3.58
C ILE A 29 -6.75 -2.24 2.40
N ILE A 30 -6.60 -0.92 2.56
CA ILE A 30 -6.64 0.04 1.45
C ILE A 30 -5.31 0.78 1.43
N ILE A 31 -4.64 0.80 0.28
CA ILE A 31 -3.49 1.67 0.04
C ILE A 31 -3.97 2.87 -0.76
N VAL A 32 -3.59 4.06 -0.32
CA VAL A 32 -3.80 5.30 -1.07
C VAL A 32 -2.45 5.91 -1.39
N ASP A 33 -2.28 6.30 -2.64
CA ASP A 33 -1.13 7.06 -3.10
C ASP A 33 -1.62 8.26 -3.91
N GLN A 34 -0.89 9.36 -3.83
CA GLN A 34 -1.14 10.56 -4.62
C GLN A 34 -0.50 10.45 -6.02
N GLU A 35 0.49 9.57 -6.18
CA GLU A 35 1.18 9.32 -7.43
C GLU A 35 0.36 8.40 -8.37
N PRO A 36 0.54 8.51 -9.69
CA PRO A 36 -0.13 7.64 -10.66
C PRO A 36 0.40 6.20 -10.57
N GLU A 37 -0.36 5.24 -11.13
CA GLU A 37 -0.03 3.81 -11.10
C GLU A 37 1.36 3.48 -11.64
N GLN A 38 1.85 4.25 -12.63
CA GLN A 38 3.20 4.10 -13.20
C GLN A 38 4.34 4.40 -12.21
N SER A 39 4.03 5.07 -11.10
CA SER A 39 4.98 5.42 -10.03
C SER A 39 4.89 4.44 -8.84
N LEU A 40 4.18 3.31 -8.98
CA LEU A 40 4.11 2.29 -7.94
C LEU A 40 5.52 1.82 -7.56
N GLY A 41 5.80 1.73 -6.26
CA GLY A 41 7.15 1.46 -5.74
C GLY A 41 7.88 2.72 -5.27
N GLY A 42 7.36 3.92 -5.59
CA GLY A 42 7.85 5.20 -5.10
C GLY A 42 9.25 5.52 -5.61
N GLN A 43 10.23 5.57 -4.71
CA GLN A 43 11.62 5.91 -5.05
C GLN A 43 12.41 4.76 -5.69
N ALA A 44 11.77 3.61 -5.90
CA ALA A 44 12.41 2.45 -6.49
C ALA A 44 12.31 2.53 -8.03
N PHE A 45 13.21 3.31 -8.63
CA PHE A 45 13.32 3.45 -10.08
C PHE A 45 14.26 2.40 -10.65
N TRP A 46 13.74 1.52 -11.50
CA TRP A 46 14.48 0.48 -12.23
C TRP A 46 14.13 0.51 -13.72
#